data_AF-A0A935NQ14-F1
#
_entry.id   AF-A0A935NQ14-F1
#
_cell.length_a   1.000
_cell.length_b   1.000
_cell.length_c   1.000
_cell.angle_alpha   90.00
_cell.angle_beta   90.00
_cell.angle_gamma   90.00
#
_symmetry.space_group_name_H-M   'P 1'
#
loop_
_entity.id
_entity.type
_entity.pdbx_description
1 polymer ?
#
loop_
_entity_poly.entity_id
_entity_poly.type
_entity_poly.pdbx_seq_one_letter_code
_entity_poly.pdbx_strand_id
1 'polypeptide(L)'
;MNDVIDVSPAAPKDGLDPERDSSLRTIGHISYGLHAVVAVSAVLPGVQASVLLLLVAFILDMVKKSDAAGTWQESHFSWRIRTVLWAGGLYMVTSWLWILLFVPGWIAWTLISVWFLYRVVRGWLALSDRKPMPA
;
A
#
# COMPACT_ATOMS: atom_id res chain seq x y z
N MET A 1 -18.99 21.52 -43.56
CA MET A 1 -18.74 21.98 -42.18
C MET A 1 -18.46 20.75 -41.36
N ASN A 2 -17.24 20.64 -40.82
CA ASN A 2 -16.91 19.56 -39.89
C ASN A 2 -17.27 20.06 -38.49
N ASP A 3 -18.34 19.53 -37.92
CA ASP A 3 -18.67 19.73 -36.50
C ASP A 3 -17.63 18.96 -35.68
N VAL A 4 -16.57 19.67 -35.30
CA VAL A 4 -15.68 19.22 -34.24
C VAL A 4 -16.52 19.24 -32.97
N ILE A 5 -17.01 18.07 -32.55
CA ILE A 5 -17.60 17.89 -31.23
C ILE A 5 -16.51 18.26 -30.23
N ASP A 6 -16.63 19.44 -29.64
CA ASP A 6 -15.85 19.85 -28.48
C ASP A 6 -16.26 18.95 -27.31
N VAL A 7 -15.63 17.78 -27.23
CA VAL A 7 -15.73 16.91 -26.06
C VAL A 7 -14.90 17.60 -24.98
N SER A 8 -15.49 18.61 -24.34
CA SER A 8 -14.99 19.15 -23.09
C SER A 8 -14.84 17.95 -22.14
N PRO A 9 -13.60 17.61 -21.72
CA PRO A 9 -13.41 16.49 -20.81
C PRO A 9 -14.18 16.82 -19.53
N ALA A 10 -15.10 15.93 -19.14
CA ALA A 10 -15.83 16.05 -17.89
C ALA A 10 -14.82 16.34 -16.76
N ALA A 11 -15.02 17.45 -16.05
CA ALA A 11 -14.13 17.85 -14.96
C ALA A 11 -13.92 16.64 -14.01
N PRO A 12 -12.66 16.29 -13.69
CA PRO A 12 -12.38 15.16 -12.81
C PRO A 12 -13.16 15.32 -11.51
N LYS A 13 -13.80 14.24 -11.05
CA LYS A 13 -14.69 14.22 -9.87
C LYS A 13 -14.03 14.71 -8.57
N ASP A 14 -12.71 14.89 -8.60
CA ASP A 14 -11.84 15.10 -7.45
C ASP A 14 -11.03 16.41 -7.58
N GLY A 15 -11.26 17.22 -8.62
CA GLY A 15 -10.58 18.50 -8.83
C GLY A 15 -9.09 18.41 -9.18
N LEU A 16 -8.56 17.21 -9.39
CA LEU A 16 -7.21 16.97 -9.91
C LEU A 16 -7.15 17.27 -11.41
N ASP A 17 -6.08 17.91 -11.89
CA ASP A 17 -5.78 17.85 -13.32
C ASP A 17 -5.41 16.40 -13.73
N PRO A 18 -5.56 16.03 -15.02
CA PRO A 18 -5.32 14.66 -15.48
C PRO A 18 -3.88 14.18 -15.26
N GLU A 19 -2.89 15.07 -15.27
CA GLU A 19 -1.48 14.74 -15.09
C GLU A 19 -1.21 14.31 -13.64
N ARG A 20 -1.70 15.09 -12.67
CA ARG A 20 -1.59 14.78 -11.24
C ARG A 20 -2.32 13.48 -10.88
N ASP A 21 -3.51 13.23 -11.42
CA ASP A 21 -4.21 11.94 -11.23
C ASP A 21 -3.36 10.75 -11.70
N SER A 22 -2.79 10.86 -12.90
CA SER A 22 -1.96 9.80 -13.49
C SER A 22 -0.67 9.55 -12.70
N SER A 23 -0.03 10.63 -12.23
CA SER A 23 1.20 10.58 -11.44
C SER A 23 0.95 9.93 -10.07
N LEU A 24 -0.09 10.35 -9.34
CA LEU A 24 -0.46 9.76 -8.05
C LEU A 24 -0.82 8.28 -8.16
N ARG A 25 -1.51 7.87 -9.23
CA ARG A 25 -1.79 6.45 -9.49
C ARG A 25 -0.52 5.66 -9.78
N THR A 26 0.39 6.21 -10.57
CA THR A 26 1.69 5.58 -10.88
C THR A 26 2.50 5.38 -9.61
N ILE A 27 2.62 6.42 -8.78
CA ILE A 27 3.27 6.36 -7.46
C ILE A 27 2.56 5.33 -6.56
N GLY A 28 1.24 5.29 -6.58
CA GLY A 28 0.44 4.31 -5.84
C GLY A 28 0.79 2.87 -6.23
N HIS A 29 0.92 2.58 -7.52
CA HIS A 29 1.34 1.27 -8.01
C HIS A 29 2.77 0.92 -7.62
N ILE A 30 3.71 1.87 -7.75
CA ILE A 30 5.10 1.69 -7.31
C ILE A 30 5.14 1.35 -5.82
N SER A 31 4.44 2.13 -4.98
CA SER A 31 4.40 1.90 -3.54
C SER A 31 3.78 0.55 -3.19
N TYR A 32 2.66 0.15 -3.81
CA TYR A 32 2.10 -1.20 -3.61
C TYR A 32 3.07 -2.30 -4.05
N GLY A 33 3.80 -2.11 -5.15
CA GLY A 33 4.83 -3.04 -5.60
C GLY A 33 5.93 -3.23 -4.57
N LEU A 34 6.47 -2.13 -4.02
CA LEU A 34 7.50 -2.18 -2.97
C LEU A 34 7.00 -2.94 -1.72
N HIS A 35 5.78 -2.63 -1.26
CA HIS A 35 5.18 -3.34 -0.13
C HIS A 35 4.91 -4.82 -0.44
N ALA A 36 4.49 -5.15 -1.66
CA ALA A 36 4.22 -6.52 -2.07
C ALA A 36 5.49 -7.36 -2.12
N VAL A 37 6.60 -6.81 -2.62
CA VAL A 37 7.91 -7.49 -2.58
C VAL A 37 8.26 -7.85 -1.14
N VAL A 38 8.14 -6.90 -0.21
CA VAL A 38 8.39 -7.17 1.22
C VAL A 38 7.42 -8.22 1.78
N ALA A 39 6.13 -8.10 1.45
CA ALA A 39 5.11 -9.00 1.97
C ALA A 39 5.28 -10.45 1.50
N VAL A 40 5.55 -10.65 0.20
CA VAL A 40 5.83 -11.98 -0.38
C VAL A 40 7.07 -12.57 0.26
N SER A 41 8.13 -11.77 0.37
CA SER A 41 9.36 -12.15 1.07
C SER A 41 9.13 -12.59 2.51
N ALA A 42 8.26 -11.89 3.26
CA ALA A 42 7.96 -12.23 4.64
C ALA A 42 7.16 -13.54 4.80
N VAL A 43 6.48 -14.00 3.75
CA VAL A 43 5.74 -15.27 3.74
C VAL A 43 6.63 -16.44 3.30
N LEU A 44 7.63 -16.19 2.46
CA LEU A 44 8.50 -17.22 1.90
C LEU A 44 9.76 -17.43 2.76
N PRO A 45 9.97 -18.64 3.32
CA PRO A 45 11.20 -18.95 4.06
C PRO A 45 12.44 -18.74 3.19
N GLY A 46 13.46 -18.06 3.73
CA GLY A 46 14.75 -17.85 3.06
C GLY A 46 14.80 -16.70 2.05
N VAL A 47 13.70 -15.99 1.83
CA VAL A 47 13.64 -14.83 0.92
C VAL A 47 13.20 -13.59 1.69
N GLN A 48 14.03 -13.06 2.59
CA GLN A 48 13.66 -11.86 3.36
C GLN A 48 14.15 -10.58 2.67
N ALA A 49 13.25 -9.89 1.98
CA ALA A 49 13.44 -8.50 1.64
C ALA A 49 13.77 -7.69 2.90
N SER A 50 14.63 -6.69 2.75
CA SER A 50 15.17 -5.97 3.90
C SER A 50 14.11 -5.07 4.56
N VAL A 51 14.24 -4.92 5.88
CA VAL A 51 13.51 -3.89 6.65
C VAL A 51 13.73 -2.50 6.03
N LEU A 52 14.91 -2.26 5.45
CA LEU A 52 15.21 -1.03 4.72
C LEU A 52 14.26 -0.81 3.52
N LEU A 53 13.95 -1.83 2.73
CA LEU A 53 13.01 -1.70 1.61
C LEU A 53 11.60 -1.33 2.10
N LEU A 54 11.16 -1.94 3.20
CA LEU A 54 9.88 -1.59 3.82
C LEU A 54 9.86 -0.14 4.32
N LEU A 55 10.96 0.31 4.93
CA LEU A 55 11.09 1.70 5.39
C LEU A 55 11.05 2.69 4.23
N VAL A 56 11.72 2.40 3.12
CA VAL A 56 11.66 3.22 1.90
C VAL A 56 10.23 3.31 1.38
N ALA A 57 9.53 2.18 1.29
CA ALA A 57 8.14 2.15 0.84
C ALA A 57 7.20 2.93 1.78
N PHE A 58 7.41 2.79 3.09
CA PHE A 58 6.64 3.50 4.11
C PHE A 58 6.89 5.02 4.09
N ILE A 59 8.14 5.45 3.92
CA ILE A 59 8.50 6.88 3.80
C ILE A 59 7.89 7.47 2.53
N LEU A 60 7.95 6.74 1.40
CA LEU A 60 7.28 7.16 0.17
C LEU A 60 5.80 7.46 0.41
N ASP A 61 5.12 6.59 1.15
CA ASP A 61 3.71 6.81 1.49
C ASP A 61 3.47 8.01 2.39
N MET A 62 4.31 8.21 3.41
CA MET A 62 4.25 9.38 4.28
C MET A 62 4.41 10.68 3.50
N VAL A 63 5.43 10.75 2.64
CA VAL A 63 5.75 11.96 1.87
C VAL A 63 4.69 12.25 0.81
N LYS A 64 4.14 11.22 0.15
CA LYS A 64 3.17 11.40 -0.94
C LYS A 64 1.71 11.45 -0.51
N LYS A 65 1.39 11.18 0.76
CA LYS A 65 0.03 11.31 1.27
C LYS A 65 -0.50 12.74 1.13
N SER A 66 0.29 13.77 1.45
CA SER A 66 -0.16 15.17 1.38
C SER A 66 -0.51 15.59 -0.06
N ASP A 67 0.22 15.08 -1.04
CA ASP A 67 0.01 15.36 -2.45
C ASP A 67 -1.29 14.76 -2.98
N ALA A 68 -1.88 13.81 -2.25
CA ALA A 68 -3.17 13.19 -2.57
C ALA A 68 -4.32 13.74 -1.70
N ALA A 69 -4.09 14.74 -0.85
CA ALA A 69 -5.10 15.22 0.10
C ALA A 69 -6.41 15.62 -0.58
N GLY A 70 -7.54 15.14 -0.05
CA GLY A 70 -8.87 15.42 -0.58
C GLY A 70 -9.25 14.60 -1.82
N THR A 71 -8.42 13.64 -2.23
CA THR A 71 -8.68 12.76 -3.37
C THR A 71 -8.92 11.32 -2.91
N TRP A 72 -9.50 10.47 -3.77
CA TRP A 72 -9.69 9.06 -3.43
C TRP A 72 -8.35 8.32 -3.24
N GLN A 73 -7.26 8.78 -3.87
CA GLN A 73 -5.93 8.21 -3.70
C GLN A 73 -5.38 8.39 -2.29
N GLU A 74 -5.78 9.43 -1.54
CA GLU A 74 -5.37 9.63 -0.14
C GLU A 74 -5.69 8.39 0.72
N SER A 75 -6.83 7.76 0.45
CA SER A 75 -7.28 6.56 1.16
C SER A 75 -6.30 5.39 0.99
N HIS A 76 -5.63 5.28 -0.16
CA HIS A 76 -4.64 4.23 -0.42
C HIS A 76 -3.34 4.46 0.35
N PHE A 77 -2.85 5.70 0.41
CA PHE A 77 -1.68 6.04 1.24
C PHE A 77 -1.99 5.73 2.70
N SER A 78 -3.11 6.26 3.22
CA SER A 78 -3.57 6.04 4.59
C SER A 78 -3.74 4.55 4.92
N TRP A 79 -4.26 3.77 3.98
CA TRP A 79 -4.40 2.33 4.10
C TRP A 79 -3.07 1.60 4.27
N ARG A 80 -2.09 1.89 3.42
CA ARG A 80 -0.76 1.25 3.49
C ARG A 80 -0.04 1.63 4.77
N ILE A 81 -0.06 2.92 5.12
CA ILE A 81 0.49 3.43 6.38
C ILE A 81 -0.08 2.68 7.58
N ARG A 82 -1.41 2.62 7.71
CA ARG A 82 -2.09 1.89 8.80
C ARG A 82 -1.71 0.41 8.81
N THR A 83 -1.59 -0.20 7.63
CA THR A 83 -1.22 -1.61 7.48
C THR A 83 0.21 -1.86 7.97
N VAL A 84 1.17 -1.00 7.65
CA VAL A 84 2.57 -1.09 8.13
C VAL A 84 2.64 -0.88 9.64
N LEU A 85 1.90 0.09 10.19
CA LEU A 85 1.87 0.33 11.62
C LEU A 85 1.29 -0.85 12.41
N TRP A 86 0.19 -1.44 11.94
CA TRP A 86 -0.37 -2.66 12.55
C TRP A 86 0.58 -3.86 12.43
N ALA A 87 1.18 -4.08 11.25
CA ALA A 87 2.15 -5.17 11.09
C ALA A 87 3.34 -5.00 12.03
N GLY A 88 3.94 -3.81 12.07
CA GLY A 88 5.05 -3.49 12.96
C GLY A 88 4.70 -3.67 14.43
N GLY A 89 3.52 -3.21 14.85
CA GLY A 89 3.01 -3.41 16.21
C GLY A 89 2.81 -4.89 16.55
N LEU A 90 2.22 -5.67 15.65
CA LEU A 90 2.00 -7.11 15.83
C LEU A 90 3.33 -7.87 15.91
N TYR A 91 4.31 -7.57 15.05
CA TYR A 91 5.63 -8.16 15.12
C TYR A 91 6.35 -7.81 16.42
N MET A 92 6.27 -6.56 16.86
CA MET A 92 6.84 -6.13 18.14
C MET A 92 6.23 -6.90 19.31
N VAL A 93 4.91 -6.95 19.40
CA VAL A 93 4.17 -7.62 20.49
C VAL A 93 4.38 -9.14 20.49
N THR A 94 4.60 -9.77 19.34
CA THR A 94 4.82 -11.22 19.23
C THR A 94 6.29 -11.63 19.20
N SER A 95 7.23 -10.67 19.25
CA SER A 95 8.67 -10.94 19.16
C SER A 95 9.19 -11.87 20.27
N TRP A 96 8.65 -11.75 21.49
CA TRP A 96 9.03 -12.60 22.63
C TRP A 96 8.70 -14.09 22.41
N LEU A 97 7.74 -14.41 21.54
CA LEU A 97 7.44 -15.80 21.19
C LEU A 97 8.65 -16.46 20.52
N TRP A 98 9.42 -15.76 19.69
CA TRP A 98 10.64 -16.32 19.11
C TRP A 98 11.72 -16.65 20.16
N ILE A 99 11.76 -15.86 21.24
CA ILE A 99 12.76 -16.02 22.30
C ILE A 99 12.41 -17.21 23.20
N LEU A 100 11.13 -17.38 23.54
CA LEU A 100 10.68 -18.41 24.48
C LEU A 100 10.17 -19.69 23.80
N LEU A 101 9.59 -19.58 22.60
CA LEU A 101 8.79 -20.61 21.93
C LEU A 101 8.91 -20.53 20.39
N PHE A 102 9.93 -21.18 19.82
CA PHE A 102 10.22 -21.12 18.38
C PHE A 102 9.01 -21.41 17.46
N VAL A 103 8.28 -22.52 17.69
CA VAL A 103 7.15 -22.92 16.84
C VAL A 103 5.98 -21.93 16.91
N PRO A 104 5.49 -21.53 18.11
CA PRO A 104 4.51 -20.45 18.23
C PRO A 104 4.95 -19.12 17.60
N GLY A 105 6.22 -18.73 17.76
CA GLY A 105 6.77 -17.53 17.14
C GLY A 105 6.70 -17.59 15.62
N TRP A 106 7.10 -18.72 15.04
CA TRP A 106 7.02 -18.98 13.60
C TRP A 106 5.58 -18.88 13.08
N ILE A 107 4.63 -19.57 13.72
CA ILE A 107 3.20 -19.52 13.33
C ILE A 107 2.65 -18.10 13.40
N ALA A 108 2.89 -17.39 14.51
CA ALA A 108 2.39 -16.03 14.69
C ALA A 108 2.92 -15.08 13.61
N TRP A 109 4.23 -15.13 13.34
CA TRP A 109 4.85 -14.28 12.33
C TRP A 109 4.37 -14.61 10.91
N THR A 110 4.21 -15.89 10.57
CA THR A 110 3.63 -16.30 9.28
C THR A 110 2.21 -15.77 9.11
N LEU A 111 1.36 -15.85 10.15
CA LEU A 111 -0.01 -15.32 10.09
C LEU A 111 -0.01 -13.79 9.89
N ILE A 112 0.88 -13.06 10.56
CA ILE A 112 1.04 -11.61 10.37
C ILE A 112 1.50 -11.31 8.94
N SER A 113 2.48 -12.04 8.41
CA SER A 113 2.97 -11.89 7.02
C SER A 113 1.86 -12.12 6.00
N VAL A 114 1.08 -13.20 6.16
CA VAL A 114 -0.03 -13.53 5.25
C VAL A 114 -1.13 -12.47 5.32
N TRP A 115 -1.49 -12.01 6.52
CA TRP A 115 -2.44 -10.91 6.71
C TRP A 115 -1.94 -9.61 6.04
N PHE A 116 -0.67 -9.27 6.22
CA PHE A 116 -0.04 -8.10 5.61
C PHE A 116 -0.07 -8.20 4.07
N LEU A 117 0.31 -9.35 3.51
CA LEU A 117 0.25 -9.61 2.07
C LEU A 117 -1.17 -9.46 1.52
N TYR A 118 -2.15 -10.08 2.17
CA TYR A 118 -3.56 -9.94 1.81
C TYR A 118 -3.99 -8.45 1.75
N ARG A 119 -3.64 -7.66 2.78
CA ARG A 119 -3.99 -6.23 2.87
C ARG A 119 -3.37 -5.41 1.74
N VAL A 120 -2.12 -5.72 1.37
CA VAL A 120 -1.39 -5.07 0.28
C VAL A 120 -2.05 -5.40 -1.06
N VAL A 121 -2.26 -6.69 -1.34
CA VAL A 121 -2.91 -7.15 -2.59
C VAL A 121 -4.31 -6.57 -2.73
N ARG A 122 -5.13 -6.62 -1.66
CA ARG A 122 -6.47 -6.05 -1.68
C ARG A 122 -6.47 -4.56 -2.00
N GLY A 123 -5.53 -3.80 -1.44
CA GLY A 123 -5.41 -2.37 -1.71
C GLY A 123 -4.95 -2.09 -3.14
N TRP A 124 -4.03 -2.90 -3.67
CA TRP A 124 -3.53 -2.75 -5.04
C TRP A 124 -4.62 -3.07 -6.07
N LEU A 125 -5.43 -4.12 -5.85
CA LEU A 125 -6.57 -4.41 -6.71
C LEU A 125 -7.58 -3.25 -6.74
N ALA A 126 -7.91 -2.68 -5.58
CA ALA A 126 -8.78 -1.49 -5.52
C ALA A 126 -8.19 -0.28 -6.26
N LEU A 127 -6.88 -0.05 -6.18
CA LEU A 127 -6.21 1.02 -6.93
C LEU A 127 -6.32 0.81 -8.44
N SER A 128 -6.15 -0.45 -8.89
CA SER A 128 -6.27 -0.85 -10.29
C SER A 128 -7.70 -0.62 -10.81
N ASP A 129 -8.69 -0.92 -9.96
CA ASP A 129 -10.11 -0.68 -10.19
C ASP A 129 -10.55 0.79 -10.06
N ARG A 130 -9.64 1.70 -9.67
CA ARG A 130 -9.92 3.11 -9.36
C ARG A 130 -11.01 3.28 -8.28
N LYS A 131 -10.97 2.46 -7.24
CA LYS A 131 -11.90 2.50 -6.10
C LYS A 131 -11.16 2.98 -4.85
N PRO A 132 -11.77 3.86 -4.03
CA PRO A 132 -11.18 4.26 -2.75
C PRO A 132 -11.08 3.07 -1.79
N MET A 133 -10.19 3.21 -0.81
CA MET A 133 -10.11 2.32 0.33
C MET A 133 -11.01 2.81 1.47
N PRO A 134 -11.56 1.89 2.29
CA PRO A 134 -12.29 2.27 3.48
C PRO A 134 -11.44 3.15 4.41
N ALA A 135 -12.07 4.17 4.99
CA ALA A 135 -11.46 5.10 5.93
C ALA A 135 -10.98 4.42 7.21
#